data_AF-A0A662Q7V5-F1
#
_entry.id   AF-A0A662Q7V5-F1
#
_cell.length_a   1.000
_cell.length_b   1.000
_cell.length_c   1.000
_cell.angle_alpha   90.00
_cell.angle_beta   90.00
_cell.angle_gamma   90.00
#
_symmetry.space_group_name_H-M   'P 1'
#
loop_
_entity.id
_entity.type
_entity.pdbx_description
1 polymer ?
#
loop_
_entity_poly.entity_id
_entity_poly.type
_entity_poly.pdbx_seq_one_letter_code
_entity_poly.pdbx_strand_id
1 'polypeptide(L)'
;MSFRAEIREVSVDEYAYRWRGHLVVRDLTLLLPGFIAQWFRAGEVVEVEILGEPHRLDGRNVLTPQDFRLRRIWEGDVIEVWPLYRKIYEHRGRRIQAREAYLEEDFIAIAELEQYHYASEKELVAIWKCPICGQLMEANTQPKCDKCGSAMKIQEIKGSIPPSRFLILELLDAKPYEPEVIGYVRVDTPVPLMHRRLDVEDGKPIIEREIREKIFPVDWIHPTFWPRAYKDFRLLRSRYRELRALYSPRLARKLVADEQANLISNVDTASARIARVVVHPDFRGDGVGVLAVRAAVEWIQQRRIPEMKRRK
;
A
#
# COMPACT_ATOMS: atom_id res chain seq x y z
N MET A 1 -17.31 5.05 -23.50
CA MET A 1 -18.15 3.82 -23.57
C MET A 1 -17.97 3.04 -22.27
N SER A 2 -19.04 2.53 -21.63
CA SER A 2 -18.92 1.71 -20.41
C SER A 2 -19.40 0.29 -20.64
N PHE A 3 -18.72 -0.70 -20.05
CA PHE A 3 -19.10 -2.10 -20.12
C PHE A 3 -18.65 -2.90 -18.90
N ARG A 4 -19.34 -4.02 -18.66
CA ARG A 4 -18.90 -5.04 -17.70
C ARG A 4 -18.25 -6.21 -18.42
N ALA A 5 -17.20 -6.74 -17.83
CA ALA A 5 -16.49 -7.89 -18.37
C ALA A 5 -15.63 -8.56 -17.29
N GLU A 6 -15.34 -9.84 -17.50
CA GLU A 6 -14.41 -10.59 -16.68
C GLU A 6 -12.96 -10.19 -16.98
N ILE A 7 -12.15 -10.14 -15.93
CA ILE A 7 -10.71 -10.05 -16.03
C ILE A 7 -10.20 -11.41 -16.55
N ARG A 8 -9.49 -11.40 -17.67
CA ARG A 8 -8.87 -12.59 -18.27
C ARG A 8 -7.49 -12.87 -17.69
N GLU A 9 -6.74 -11.80 -17.40
CA GLU A 9 -5.38 -11.89 -16.90
C GLU A 9 -5.10 -10.75 -15.92
N VAL A 10 -4.35 -11.06 -14.87
CA VAL A 10 -3.76 -10.10 -13.94
C VAL A 10 -2.26 -10.31 -13.98
N SER A 11 -1.51 -9.24 -14.22
CA SER A 11 -0.05 -9.28 -14.27
C SER A 11 0.53 -8.15 -13.43
N VAL A 12 1.55 -8.49 -12.63
CA VAL A 12 2.31 -7.57 -11.80
C VAL A 12 3.78 -7.86 -12.05
N ASP A 13 4.54 -6.81 -12.34
CA ASP A 13 5.96 -6.93 -12.64
C ASP A 13 6.77 -7.27 -11.38
N GLU A 14 7.52 -8.36 -11.36
CA GLU A 14 8.30 -8.76 -10.18
C GLU A 14 9.39 -7.74 -9.76
N TYR A 15 9.96 -7.01 -10.72
CA TYR A 15 11.01 -6.01 -10.48
C TYR A 15 10.45 -4.64 -10.13
N ALA A 16 9.23 -4.35 -10.55
CA ALA A 16 8.54 -3.09 -10.33
C ALA A 16 7.12 -3.28 -9.76
N TYR A 17 6.95 -4.24 -8.84
CA TYR A 17 5.63 -4.76 -8.45
C TYR A 17 4.66 -3.70 -7.93
N ARG A 18 5.18 -2.63 -7.32
CA ARG A 18 4.36 -1.50 -6.90
C ARG A 18 3.92 -0.65 -8.08
N TRP A 19 4.80 -0.45 -9.05
CA TRP A 19 4.69 0.58 -10.09
C TRP A 19 4.06 0.07 -11.39
N ARG A 20 4.26 -1.20 -11.74
CA ARG A 20 3.87 -1.76 -13.03
C ARG A 20 3.00 -2.99 -12.85
N GLY A 21 1.77 -2.89 -13.35
CA GLY A 21 0.87 -4.01 -13.52
C GLY A 21 -0.11 -3.73 -14.65
N HIS A 22 -0.86 -4.76 -15.03
CA HIS A 22 -1.95 -4.61 -15.96
C HIS A 22 -3.05 -5.64 -15.72
N LEU A 23 -4.25 -5.29 -16.20
CA LEU A 23 -5.38 -6.19 -16.27
C LEU A 23 -5.75 -6.37 -17.74
N VAL A 24 -6.03 -7.60 -18.16
CA VAL A 24 -6.60 -7.87 -19.48
C VAL A 24 -8.09 -8.07 -19.31
N VAL A 25 -8.89 -7.24 -19.98
CA VAL A 25 -10.35 -7.30 -19.97
C VAL A 25 -10.82 -7.29 -21.42
N ARG A 26 -11.53 -8.35 -21.85
CA ARG A 26 -11.79 -8.60 -23.29
C ARG A 26 -10.47 -8.66 -24.08
N ASP A 27 -10.31 -7.79 -25.08
CA ASP A 27 -9.12 -7.60 -25.90
C ASP A 27 -8.30 -6.36 -25.49
N LEU A 28 -8.66 -5.71 -24.37
CA LEU A 28 -8.02 -4.49 -23.87
C LEU A 28 -7.06 -4.80 -22.72
N THR A 29 -5.87 -4.22 -22.78
CA THR A 29 -4.88 -4.21 -21.70
C THR A 29 -4.94 -2.88 -20.97
N LEU A 30 -5.38 -2.90 -19.71
CA LEU A 30 -5.48 -1.72 -18.85
C LEU A 30 -4.18 -1.57 -18.05
N LEU A 31 -3.41 -0.52 -18.33
CA LEU A 31 -2.19 -0.23 -17.56
C LEU A 31 -2.52 0.42 -16.23
N LEU A 32 -1.99 -0.14 -15.13
CA LEU A 32 -2.26 0.31 -13.76
C LEU A 32 -0.99 0.18 -12.90
N PRO A 33 -0.91 0.92 -11.77
CA PRO A 33 0.08 0.60 -10.76
C PRO A 33 -0.09 -0.84 -10.27
N GLY A 34 1.01 -1.58 -10.13
CA GLY A 34 0.95 -2.98 -9.73
C GLY A 34 0.38 -3.19 -8.32
N PHE A 35 0.51 -2.20 -7.42
CA PHE A 35 -0.14 -2.24 -6.11
C PHE A 35 -1.67 -2.18 -6.16
N ILE A 36 -2.26 -1.76 -7.30
CA ILE A 36 -3.69 -1.86 -7.60
C ILE A 36 -4.01 -3.20 -8.24
N ALA A 37 -3.25 -3.59 -9.27
CA ALA A 37 -3.49 -4.82 -10.02
C ALA A 37 -3.48 -6.07 -9.13
N GLN A 38 -2.59 -6.13 -8.13
CA GLN A 38 -2.48 -7.25 -7.18
C GLN A 38 -3.76 -7.57 -6.37
N TRP A 39 -4.74 -6.66 -6.33
CA TRP A 39 -6.00 -6.86 -5.61
C TRP A 39 -7.06 -7.63 -6.40
N PHE A 40 -6.83 -7.84 -7.69
CA PHE A 40 -7.74 -8.51 -8.60
C PHE A 40 -7.32 -9.96 -8.88
N ARG A 41 -8.26 -10.72 -9.44
CA ARG A 41 -8.07 -12.07 -9.95
C ARG A 41 -8.69 -12.22 -11.33
N ALA A 42 -8.13 -13.14 -12.11
CA ALA A 42 -8.80 -13.64 -13.28
C ALA A 42 -10.17 -14.24 -12.90
N GLY A 43 -11.18 -13.99 -13.72
CA GLY A 43 -12.57 -14.36 -13.49
C GLY A 43 -13.39 -13.33 -12.70
N GLU A 44 -12.78 -12.32 -12.08
CA GLU A 44 -13.55 -11.24 -11.44
C GLU A 44 -14.22 -10.35 -12.49
N VAL A 45 -15.49 -10.00 -12.26
CA VAL A 45 -16.24 -9.07 -13.11
C VAL A 45 -15.97 -7.64 -12.66
N VAL A 46 -15.52 -6.82 -13.60
CA VAL A 46 -15.29 -5.38 -13.41
C VAL A 46 -16.11 -4.56 -14.39
N GLU A 47 -16.33 -3.30 -14.03
CA GLU A 47 -16.88 -2.30 -14.94
C GLU A 47 -15.76 -1.38 -15.41
N VAL A 48 -15.64 -1.25 -16.72
CA VAL A 48 -14.61 -0.43 -17.39
C VAL A 48 -15.33 0.64 -18.21
N GLU A 49 -14.97 1.88 -17.96
CA GLU A 49 -15.38 3.03 -18.76
C GLU A 49 -14.21 3.52 -19.58
N ILE A 50 -14.28 3.39 -20.90
CA ILE A 50 -13.30 3.91 -21.85
C ILE A 50 -13.53 5.42 -22.04
N LEU A 51 -12.47 6.18 -21.79
CA LEU A 51 -12.38 7.64 -21.93
C LEU A 51 -11.59 8.07 -23.17
N GLY A 52 -10.58 7.28 -23.58
CA GLY A 52 -9.70 7.54 -24.72
C GLY A 52 -9.62 6.37 -25.70
N GLU A 53 -9.05 6.58 -26.88
CA GLU A 53 -8.85 5.52 -27.86
C GLU A 53 -7.72 4.56 -27.43
N PRO A 54 -7.90 3.23 -27.55
CA PRO A 54 -6.83 2.29 -27.26
C PRO A 54 -5.61 2.49 -28.17
N HIS A 55 -4.43 2.51 -27.57
CA HIS A 55 -3.15 2.52 -28.27
C HIS A 55 -2.78 1.11 -28.73
N ARG A 56 -2.11 1.00 -29.87
CA ARG A 56 -1.64 -0.30 -30.37
C ARG A 56 -0.17 -0.52 -30.02
N LEU A 57 0.12 -1.54 -29.22
CA LEU A 57 1.48 -1.89 -28.79
C LEU A 57 1.64 -3.40 -28.89
N ASP A 58 2.63 -3.87 -29.67
CA ASP A 58 2.93 -5.30 -29.86
C ASP A 58 1.69 -6.17 -30.19
N GLY A 59 0.80 -5.63 -31.03
CA GLY A 59 -0.44 -6.31 -31.42
C GLY A 59 -1.57 -6.29 -30.39
N ARG A 60 -1.37 -5.64 -29.23
CA ARG A 60 -2.37 -5.48 -28.17
C ARG A 60 -3.03 -4.11 -28.21
N ASN A 61 -4.30 -4.04 -27.83
CA ASN A 61 -5.00 -2.79 -27.59
C ASN A 61 -4.77 -2.38 -26.13
N VAL A 62 -4.12 -1.25 -25.90
CA VAL A 62 -3.63 -0.80 -24.60
C VAL A 62 -4.30 0.53 -24.22
N LEU A 63 -4.83 0.60 -23.01
CA LEU A 63 -5.35 1.84 -22.43
C LEU A 63 -4.37 2.29 -21.34
N THR A 64 -3.87 3.51 -21.48
CA THR A 64 -3.03 4.15 -20.44
C THR A 64 -3.90 4.58 -19.27
N PRO A 65 -3.32 4.92 -18.11
CA PRO A 65 -4.10 5.29 -16.93
C PRO A 65 -5.02 6.52 -17.14
N GLN A 66 -4.86 7.29 -18.21
CA GLN A 66 -5.74 8.42 -18.54
C GLN A 66 -6.95 8.01 -19.39
N ASP A 67 -6.92 6.84 -20.03
CA ASP A 67 -7.87 6.45 -21.06
C ASP A 67 -9.04 5.63 -20.53
N PHE A 68 -9.10 5.36 -19.21
CA PHE A 68 -10.18 4.57 -18.62
C PHE A 68 -10.49 4.90 -17.16
N ARG A 69 -11.67 4.47 -16.72
CA ARG A 69 -12.03 4.29 -15.31
C ARG A 69 -12.30 2.82 -15.05
N LEU A 70 -11.90 2.34 -13.88
CA LEU A 70 -12.11 0.96 -13.44
C LEU A 70 -12.92 0.97 -12.16
N ARG A 71 -14.02 0.20 -12.15
CA ARG A 71 -14.82 -0.04 -10.96
C ARG A 71 -14.88 -1.54 -10.67
N ARG A 72 -14.70 -1.90 -9.41
CA ARG A 72 -14.93 -3.27 -8.92
C ARG A 72 -16.40 -3.43 -8.58
N ILE A 73 -16.95 -4.60 -8.86
CA ILE A 73 -18.26 -5.01 -8.37
C ILE A 73 -18.01 -5.99 -7.22
N TRP A 74 -18.47 -5.65 -6.01
CA TRP A 74 -18.30 -6.49 -4.83
C TRP A 74 -19.59 -6.51 -4.02
N GLU A 75 -20.15 -7.71 -3.80
CA GLU A 75 -21.43 -7.89 -3.07
C GLU A 75 -22.57 -6.99 -3.59
N GLY A 76 -22.62 -6.76 -4.90
CA GLY A 76 -23.63 -5.91 -5.55
C GLY A 76 -23.31 -4.41 -5.51
N ASP A 77 -22.34 -3.98 -4.72
CA ASP A 77 -21.88 -2.59 -4.70
C ASP A 77 -20.82 -2.33 -5.79
N VAL A 78 -20.83 -1.12 -6.35
CA VAL A 78 -19.85 -0.66 -7.33
C VAL A 78 -18.85 0.27 -6.63
N ILE A 79 -17.56 -0.07 -6.69
CA ILE A 79 -16.49 0.64 -6.00
C ILE A 79 -15.51 1.18 -7.04
N GLU A 80 -15.26 2.48 -7.03
CA GLU A 80 -14.28 3.07 -7.93
C GLU A 80 -12.85 2.71 -7.50
N VAL A 81 -12.11 2.04 -8.39
CA VAL A 81 -10.72 1.62 -8.15
C VAL A 81 -9.74 2.52 -8.89
N TRP A 82 -10.10 2.92 -10.11
CA TRP A 82 -9.32 3.85 -10.93
C TRP A 82 -10.23 4.90 -11.57
N PRO A 83 -9.89 6.21 -11.53
CA PRO A 83 -8.68 6.80 -10.95
C PRO A 83 -8.64 6.69 -9.43
N LEU A 84 -7.45 6.88 -8.86
CA LEU A 84 -7.26 6.84 -7.41
C LEU A 84 -7.96 8.00 -6.69
N TYR A 85 -8.18 7.83 -5.39
CA TYR A 85 -8.81 8.84 -4.57
C TYR A 85 -8.02 10.15 -4.58
N ARG A 86 -8.75 11.25 -4.74
CA ARG A 86 -8.25 12.60 -4.53
C ARG A 86 -9.37 13.51 -4.07
N LYS A 87 -9.07 14.42 -3.16
CA LYS A 87 -9.99 15.46 -2.69
C LYS A 87 -9.23 16.67 -2.19
N ILE A 88 -9.71 17.86 -2.51
CA ILE A 88 -9.16 19.13 -2.05
C ILE A 88 -9.93 19.57 -0.81
N TYR A 89 -9.19 20.05 0.19
CA TYR A 89 -9.71 20.59 1.44
C TYR A 89 -9.19 22.01 1.63
N GLU A 90 -10.09 22.90 2.02
CA GLU A 90 -9.77 24.21 2.58
C GLU A 90 -9.46 24.02 4.08
N HIS A 91 -8.26 24.38 4.51
CA HIS A 91 -7.84 24.25 5.90
C HIS A 91 -6.99 25.44 6.31
N ARG A 92 -7.50 26.25 7.25
CA ARG A 92 -6.84 27.48 7.75
C ARG A 92 -6.36 28.41 6.62
N GLY A 93 -7.16 28.57 5.57
CA GLY A 93 -6.84 29.43 4.42
C GLY A 93 -5.80 28.85 3.46
N ARG A 94 -5.49 27.56 3.55
CA ARG A 94 -4.61 26.83 2.65
C ARG A 94 -5.40 25.74 1.94
N ARG A 95 -5.11 25.53 0.65
CA ARG A 95 -5.68 24.41 -0.12
C ARG A 95 -4.76 23.20 -0.02
N ILE A 96 -5.30 22.14 0.58
CA ILE A 96 -4.58 20.87 0.79
C ILE A 96 -5.27 19.78 -0.03
N GLN A 97 -4.53 19.17 -0.95
CA GLN A 97 -5.00 18.00 -1.69
C GLN A 97 -4.63 16.73 -0.94
N ALA A 98 -5.63 15.99 -0.47
CA ALA A 98 -5.43 14.61 -0.03
C ALA A 98 -5.59 13.70 -1.25
N ARG A 99 -4.54 12.97 -1.61
CA ARG A 99 -4.61 11.97 -2.69
C ARG A 99 -3.86 10.71 -2.34
N GLU A 100 -4.25 9.62 -2.99
CA GLU A 100 -3.53 8.38 -2.84
C GLU A 100 -2.14 8.46 -3.49
N ALA A 101 -1.13 7.91 -2.80
CA ALA A 101 0.23 7.81 -3.31
C ALA A 101 0.33 6.69 -4.34
N TYR A 102 0.93 6.99 -5.50
CA TYR A 102 1.14 6.02 -6.57
C TYR A 102 2.39 6.26 -7.41
N LEU A 103 2.99 7.44 -7.31
CA LEU A 103 4.24 7.79 -7.96
C LEU A 103 5.44 7.42 -7.10
N GLU A 104 6.61 7.27 -7.69
CA GLU A 104 7.84 6.99 -6.93
C GLU A 104 8.18 8.16 -6.00
N GLU A 105 7.99 9.39 -6.49
CA GLU A 105 8.23 10.64 -5.78
C GLU A 105 7.37 10.74 -4.51
N ASP A 106 6.15 10.21 -4.53
CA ASP A 106 5.27 10.17 -3.35
C ASP A 106 5.90 9.34 -2.23
N PHE A 107 6.51 8.21 -2.57
CA PHE A 107 7.12 7.31 -1.60
C PHE A 107 8.45 7.86 -1.10
N ILE A 108 9.18 8.61 -1.93
CA ILE A 108 10.36 9.37 -1.49
C ILE A 108 9.93 10.42 -0.47
N ALA A 109 8.90 11.22 -0.75
CA ALA A 109 8.37 12.21 0.19
C ALA A 109 7.87 11.58 1.49
N ILE A 110 7.21 10.40 1.43
CA ILE A 110 6.82 9.64 2.62
C ILE A 110 8.05 9.19 3.43
N ALA A 111 9.11 8.74 2.77
CA ALA A 111 10.35 8.33 3.44
C ALA A 111 11.04 9.53 4.12
N GLU A 112 11.05 10.70 3.49
CA GLU A 112 11.52 11.96 4.09
C GLU A 112 10.69 12.33 5.33
N LEU A 113 9.36 12.25 5.24
CA LEU A 113 8.48 12.51 6.38
C LEU A 113 8.72 11.56 7.56
N GLU A 114 8.99 10.27 7.31
CA GLU A 114 9.33 9.31 8.36
C GLU A 114 10.65 9.64 9.07
N GLN A 115 11.63 10.25 8.39
CA GLN A 115 12.88 10.68 9.03
C GLN A 115 12.63 11.76 10.09
N TYR A 116 11.72 12.71 9.84
CA TYR A 116 11.31 13.70 10.84
C TYR A 116 10.58 13.08 12.05
N HIS A 117 10.07 11.86 11.93
CA HIS A 117 9.44 11.17 13.04
C HIS A 117 10.45 10.42 13.92
N TYR A 118 11.50 9.82 13.34
CA TYR A 118 12.38 8.92 14.09
C TYR A 118 13.54 9.59 14.82
N ALA A 119 13.82 10.88 14.61
CA ALA A 119 14.80 11.68 15.36
C ALA A 119 16.21 11.03 15.52
N SER A 120 16.54 9.99 14.77
CA SER A 120 17.76 9.20 14.87
C SER A 120 18.21 8.72 13.49
N GLU A 121 19.46 9.02 13.15
CA GLU A 121 20.08 8.59 11.88
C GLU A 121 20.21 7.07 11.74
N LYS A 122 20.13 6.33 12.85
CA LYS A 122 20.30 4.86 12.86
C LYS A 122 19.06 4.10 12.37
N GLU A 123 17.91 4.76 12.33
CA GLU A 123 16.66 4.14 11.89
C GLU A 123 16.52 4.25 10.36
N LEU A 124 16.83 3.16 9.64
CA LEU A 124 16.64 3.10 8.19
C LEU A 124 15.14 3.01 7.85
N VAL A 125 14.60 3.97 7.10
CA VAL A 125 13.14 4.10 6.89
C VAL A 125 12.62 3.50 5.58
N ALA A 126 13.46 3.22 4.58
CA ALA A 126 13.01 2.70 3.27
C ALA A 126 13.81 1.48 2.80
N ILE A 127 13.14 0.64 2.00
CA ILE A 127 13.76 -0.46 1.24
C ILE A 127 13.80 -0.04 -0.24
N TRP A 128 14.97 -0.17 -0.84
CA TRP A 128 15.27 0.17 -2.23
C TRP A 128 15.63 -1.10 -3.01
N LYS A 129 15.29 -1.16 -4.29
CA LYS A 129 15.62 -2.27 -5.21
C LYS A 129 16.37 -1.74 -6.42
N CYS A 130 17.46 -2.41 -6.78
CA CYS A 130 18.18 -2.11 -8.02
C CYS A 130 17.31 -2.57 -9.21
N PRO A 131 17.02 -1.68 -10.19
CA PRO A 131 16.21 -2.05 -11.35
C PRO A 131 16.94 -2.99 -12.33
N ILE A 132 18.27 -3.14 -12.20
CA ILE A 132 19.09 -3.96 -13.10
C ILE A 132 19.31 -5.37 -12.55
N CYS A 133 19.85 -5.49 -11.33
CA CYS A 133 20.19 -6.79 -10.73
C CYS A 133 19.23 -7.25 -9.62
N GLY A 134 18.21 -6.44 -9.26
CA GLY A 134 17.24 -6.79 -8.23
C GLY A 134 17.74 -6.75 -6.78
N GLN A 135 19.00 -6.36 -6.54
CA GLN A 135 19.56 -6.23 -5.18
C GLN A 135 18.70 -5.31 -4.32
N LEU A 136 18.47 -5.68 -3.06
CA LEU A 136 17.74 -4.89 -2.08
C LEU A 136 18.72 -4.21 -1.12
N MET A 137 18.39 -2.98 -0.72
CA MET A 137 19.16 -2.20 0.25
C MET A 137 18.23 -1.40 1.14
N GLU A 138 18.57 -1.25 2.43
CA GLU A 138 17.88 -0.35 3.34
C GLU A 138 18.65 0.98 3.39
N ALA A 139 17.95 2.10 3.20
CA ALA A 139 18.56 3.44 3.23
C ALA A 139 17.50 4.52 3.52
N ASN A 140 17.94 5.67 4.04
CA ASN A 140 17.08 6.83 4.28
C ASN A 140 16.94 7.72 3.04
N THR A 141 17.99 7.80 2.23
CA THR A 141 18.01 8.50 0.94
C THR A 141 18.23 7.49 -0.19
N GLN A 142 17.98 7.90 -1.43
CA GLN A 142 18.15 7.03 -2.59
C GLN A 142 19.62 6.55 -2.73
N PRO A 143 19.89 5.24 -2.55
CA PRO A 143 21.24 4.72 -2.68
C PRO A 143 21.56 4.37 -4.14
N LYS A 144 22.87 4.21 -4.43
CA LYS A 144 23.35 3.55 -5.64
C LYS A 144 23.56 2.06 -5.36
N CYS A 145 23.31 1.22 -6.35
CA CYS A 145 23.55 -0.21 -6.24
C CYS A 145 25.06 -0.49 -6.21
N ASP A 146 25.54 -1.23 -5.20
CA ASP A 146 26.96 -1.58 -5.05
C ASP A 146 27.52 -2.40 -6.23
N LYS A 147 26.66 -3.17 -6.91
CA LYS A 147 27.05 -4.02 -8.05
C LYS A 147 26.94 -3.33 -9.40
N CYS A 148 25.91 -2.51 -9.61
CA CYS A 148 25.58 -1.95 -10.91
C CYS A 148 25.86 -0.44 -11.03
N GLY A 149 26.08 0.26 -9.92
CA GLY A 149 26.23 1.72 -9.88
C GLY A 149 24.94 2.52 -10.16
N SER A 150 23.85 1.87 -10.59
CA SER A 150 22.56 2.49 -10.90
C SER A 150 21.88 3.05 -9.65
N ALA A 151 21.19 4.17 -9.77
CA ALA A 151 20.26 4.65 -8.75
C ALA A 151 19.18 3.59 -8.47
N MET A 152 18.99 3.25 -7.20
CA MET A 152 18.00 2.25 -6.79
C MET A 152 16.60 2.88 -6.71
N LYS A 153 15.57 2.07 -6.94
CA LYS A 153 14.17 2.49 -6.93
C LYS A 153 13.54 2.18 -5.60
N ILE A 154 12.78 3.10 -5.02
CA ILE A 154 12.11 2.84 -3.74
C ILE A 154 11.08 1.71 -3.94
N GLN A 155 10.95 0.86 -2.94
CA GLN A 155 9.99 -0.25 -2.98
C GLN A 155 8.99 -0.18 -1.83
N GLU A 156 9.49 0.04 -0.61
CA GLU A 156 8.68 -0.04 0.60
C GLU A 156 9.14 0.91 1.69
N ILE A 157 8.17 1.36 2.49
CA ILE A 157 8.39 2.18 3.69
C ILE A 157 8.45 1.26 4.92
N LYS A 158 9.22 1.63 5.94
CA LYS A 158 9.39 0.81 7.14
C LYS A 158 8.07 0.46 7.79
N GLY A 159 7.90 -0.85 8.03
CA GLY A 159 6.72 -1.39 8.71
C GLY A 159 5.45 -1.36 7.88
N SER A 160 5.51 -1.01 6.59
CA SER A 160 4.42 -1.33 5.67
C SER A 160 4.40 -2.82 5.37
N ILE A 161 3.23 -3.31 5.03
CA ILE A 161 3.01 -4.65 4.48
C ILE A 161 2.64 -4.49 3.00
N PRO A 162 2.77 -5.52 2.16
CA PRO A 162 2.37 -5.45 0.75
C PRO A 162 0.99 -4.82 0.49
N PRO A 163 -0.06 -5.09 1.30
CA PRO A 163 -1.36 -4.45 1.12
C PRO A 163 -1.46 -3.01 1.66
N SER A 164 -0.40 -2.43 2.24
CA SER A 164 -0.45 -1.06 2.75
C SER A 164 -0.72 -0.05 1.63
N ARG A 165 -1.65 0.86 1.89
CA ARG A 165 -2.01 1.98 1.02
C ARG A 165 -1.68 3.29 1.74
N PHE A 166 -1.35 4.32 0.98
CA PHE A 166 -0.89 5.60 1.54
C PHE A 166 -1.70 6.75 0.97
N LEU A 167 -2.16 7.64 1.84
CA LEU A 167 -2.78 8.91 1.48
C LEU A 167 -1.77 10.01 1.81
N ILE A 168 -1.38 10.83 0.84
CA ILE A 168 -0.52 11.99 1.05
C ILE A 168 -1.36 13.27 1.10
N LEU A 169 -0.83 14.27 1.78
CA LEU A 169 -1.39 15.62 1.87
C LEU A 169 -0.42 16.59 1.21
N GLU A 170 -0.86 17.16 0.09
CA GLU A 170 -0.08 18.10 -0.70
C GLU A 170 -0.60 19.51 -0.52
N LEU A 171 0.30 20.48 -0.35
CA LEU A 171 -0.03 21.90 -0.43
C LEU A 171 -0.14 22.31 -1.90
N LEU A 172 -1.34 22.74 -2.33
CA LEU A 172 -1.53 23.24 -3.69
C LEU A 172 -0.97 24.65 -3.91
N ASP A 173 -0.84 25.40 -2.82
CA ASP A 173 -0.34 26.78 -2.81
C ASP A 173 0.97 26.88 -2.02
N ALA A 174 1.84 25.87 -2.17
CA ALA A 174 3.14 25.82 -1.52
C ALA A 174 4.02 27.00 -1.97
N LYS A 175 4.63 27.69 -1.01
CA LYS A 175 5.68 28.67 -1.30
C LYS A 175 7.00 27.93 -1.54
N PRO A 176 8.00 28.56 -2.21
CA PRO A 176 9.25 27.90 -2.57
C PRO A 176 10.06 27.27 -1.42
N TYR A 177 9.81 27.70 -0.18
CA TYR A 177 10.48 27.19 1.01
C TYR A 177 9.64 26.16 1.79
N GLU A 178 8.38 25.96 1.41
CA GLU A 178 7.50 24.97 2.03
C GLU A 178 7.61 23.64 1.29
N PRO A 179 7.55 22.50 2.01
CA PRO A 179 7.47 21.20 1.35
C PRO A 179 6.14 21.06 0.61
N GLU A 180 6.18 20.45 -0.58
CA GLU A 180 4.96 20.13 -1.35
C GLU A 180 4.08 19.13 -0.60
N VAL A 181 4.69 18.07 -0.03
CA VAL A 181 3.99 17.07 0.78
C VAL A 181 4.20 17.36 2.27
N ILE A 182 3.11 17.69 2.96
CA ILE A 182 3.13 18.13 4.37
C ILE A 182 2.71 17.04 5.37
N GLY A 183 2.23 15.90 4.88
CA GLY A 183 1.85 14.79 5.73
C GLY A 183 1.38 13.59 4.95
N TYR A 184 1.26 12.47 5.64
CA TYR A 184 0.71 11.26 5.05
C TYR A 184 0.03 10.38 6.11
N VAL A 185 -0.87 9.52 5.62
CA VAL A 185 -1.55 8.49 6.40
C VAL A 185 -1.29 7.13 5.77
N ARG A 186 -0.88 6.15 6.57
CA ARG A 186 -0.79 4.75 6.16
C ARG A 186 -2.01 3.98 6.63
N VAL A 187 -2.68 3.31 5.70
CA VAL A 187 -3.79 2.41 5.97
C VAL A 187 -3.37 0.98 5.62
N ASP A 188 -3.44 0.11 6.62
CA ASP A 188 -3.10 -1.31 6.52
C ASP A 188 -4.38 -2.17 6.63
N THR A 189 -4.30 -3.41 6.16
CA THR A 189 -5.28 -4.44 6.57
C THR A 189 -5.21 -4.63 8.09
N PRO A 190 -6.29 -5.11 8.73
CA PRO A 190 -6.25 -5.36 10.16
C PRO A 190 -5.17 -6.39 10.48
N VAL A 191 -4.34 -6.06 11.46
CA VAL A 191 -3.33 -6.98 12.03
C VAL A 191 -4.00 -7.73 13.18
N PRO A 192 -4.28 -9.04 13.08
CA PRO A 192 -4.98 -9.81 14.13
C PRO A 192 -4.15 -9.90 15.42
N LEU A 193 -2.84 -10.02 15.29
CA LEU A 193 -1.94 -10.36 16.39
C LEU A 193 -1.54 -9.15 17.22
N MET A 194 -2.44 -8.71 18.10
CA MET A 194 -2.12 -7.75 19.15
C MET A 194 -2.02 -8.46 20.50
N HIS A 195 -0.90 -8.31 21.19
CA HIS A 195 -0.67 -8.88 22.52
C HIS A 195 -0.55 -7.74 23.55
N ARG A 196 -1.04 -7.96 24.76
CA ARG A 196 -0.90 -7.03 25.90
C ARG A 196 -0.23 -7.76 27.04
N ARG A 197 0.73 -7.11 27.67
CA ARG A 197 1.28 -7.57 28.95
C ARG A 197 0.28 -7.20 30.05
N LEU A 198 -0.17 -8.18 30.82
CA LEU A 198 -1.08 -7.97 31.94
C LEU A 198 -0.28 -7.67 33.21
N ASP A 199 0.64 -8.56 33.55
CA ASP A 199 1.44 -8.47 34.77
C ASP A 199 2.76 -9.25 34.64
N VAL A 200 3.48 -9.42 35.75
CA VAL A 200 4.69 -10.22 35.90
C VAL A 200 4.51 -11.19 37.06
N GLU A 201 4.62 -12.48 36.76
CA GLU A 201 4.58 -13.54 37.77
C GLU A 201 5.86 -14.36 37.63
N ASP A 202 6.58 -14.57 38.74
CA ASP A 202 7.90 -15.22 38.79
C ASP A 202 8.92 -14.64 37.79
N GLY A 203 8.93 -13.32 37.63
CA GLY A 203 9.82 -12.62 36.69
C GLY A 203 9.48 -12.83 35.20
N LYS A 204 8.41 -13.59 34.88
CA LYS A 204 7.95 -13.81 33.52
C LYS A 204 6.75 -12.90 33.21
N PRO A 205 6.74 -12.21 32.06
CA PRO A 205 5.60 -11.41 31.67
C PRO A 205 4.40 -12.32 31.38
N ILE A 206 3.28 -12.08 32.05
CA ILE A 206 1.98 -12.65 31.67
C ILE A 206 1.52 -11.88 30.44
N ILE A 207 1.47 -12.57 29.31
CA ILE A 207 1.09 -11.98 28.02
C ILE A 207 -0.28 -12.53 27.63
N GLU A 208 -1.27 -11.65 27.61
CA GLU A 208 -2.52 -11.92 26.93
C GLU A 208 -2.31 -11.78 25.42
N ARG A 209 -2.57 -12.86 24.68
CA ARG A 209 -2.37 -12.89 23.23
C ARG A 209 -3.67 -12.61 22.46
N GLU A 210 -3.52 -12.04 21.27
CA GLU A 210 -4.55 -11.98 20.22
C GLU A 210 -5.82 -11.25 20.65
N ILE A 211 -5.63 -10.12 21.35
CA ILE A 211 -6.69 -9.35 21.99
C ILE A 211 -7.70 -8.80 20.98
N ARG A 212 -7.26 -8.51 19.75
CA ARG A 212 -8.17 -8.00 18.71
C ARG A 212 -9.23 -9.03 18.36
N GLU A 213 -8.90 -10.31 18.31
CA GLU A 213 -9.88 -11.38 18.02
C GLU A 213 -10.78 -11.68 19.23
N LYS A 214 -10.43 -11.19 20.41
CA LYS A 214 -11.27 -11.27 21.62
C LYS A 214 -12.27 -10.12 21.73
N ILE A 215 -11.91 -8.94 21.19
CA ILE A 215 -12.71 -7.71 21.30
C ILE A 215 -13.59 -7.52 20.06
N PHE A 216 -13.04 -7.79 18.87
CA PHE A 216 -13.72 -7.55 17.61
C PHE A 216 -14.21 -8.87 16.99
N PRO A 217 -15.31 -8.83 16.23
CA PRO A 217 -15.77 -9.99 15.46
C PRO A 217 -14.68 -10.54 14.55
N VAL A 218 -14.59 -11.87 14.47
CA VAL A 218 -13.58 -12.57 13.65
C VAL A 218 -13.70 -12.19 12.18
N ASP A 219 -14.92 -12.04 11.68
CA ASP A 219 -15.22 -11.66 10.30
C ASP A 219 -14.83 -10.21 9.97
N TRP A 220 -14.57 -9.36 10.97
CA TRP A 220 -14.02 -8.02 10.72
C TRP A 220 -12.54 -8.07 10.34
N ILE A 221 -11.83 -9.11 10.80
CA ILE A 221 -10.38 -9.23 10.69
C ILE A 221 -10.00 -10.23 9.60
N HIS A 222 -10.82 -11.25 9.35
CA HIS A 222 -10.53 -12.33 8.41
C HIS A 222 -11.45 -12.31 7.17
N PRO A 223 -10.95 -12.78 6.01
CA PRO A 223 -9.56 -13.20 5.74
C PRO A 223 -8.60 -12.00 5.60
N THR A 224 -7.44 -12.06 6.27
CA THR A 224 -6.36 -11.06 6.17
C THR A 224 -5.15 -11.62 5.41
N PHE A 225 -4.21 -10.76 5.02
CA PHE A 225 -2.95 -11.11 4.37
C PHE A 225 -2.00 -11.89 5.32
N TRP A 226 -2.40 -12.08 6.59
CA TRP A 226 -1.51 -12.60 7.61
C TRP A 226 -1.20 -14.11 7.43
N PRO A 227 0.09 -14.49 7.34
CA PRO A 227 0.56 -15.87 7.16
C PRO A 227 -0.02 -16.96 8.06
N ARG A 228 -0.39 -16.64 9.31
CA ARG A 228 -0.92 -17.65 10.25
C ARG A 228 -2.33 -18.11 9.92
N ALA A 229 -3.07 -17.40 9.06
CA ALA A 229 -4.40 -17.82 8.62
C ALA A 229 -4.36 -19.07 7.72
N TYR A 230 -3.18 -19.47 7.22
CA TYR A 230 -3.04 -20.57 6.28
C TYR A 230 -2.18 -21.71 6.86
N LYS A 231 -2.46 -22.93 6.40
CA LYS A 231 -1.90 -24.22 6.89
C LYS A 231 -0.37 -24.30 6.82
N ASP A 232 0.29 -23.35 6.14
CA ASP A 232 1.71 -23.36 5.80
C ASP A 232 2.62 -22.53 6.73
N PHE A 233 2.15 -22.12 7.92
CA PHE A 233 2.95 -21.31 8.85
C PHE A 233 4.35 -21.91 9.17
N ARG A 234 4.47 -23.25 9.21
CA ARG A 234 5.76 -23.93 9.41
C ARG A 234 6.71 -23.70 8.24
N LEU A 235 6.20 -23.75 7.01
CA LEU A 235 6.97 -23.53 5.78
C LEU A 235 7.47 -22.08 5.72
N LEU A 236 6.58 -21.11 5.95
CA LEU A 236 6.94 -19.69 5.98
C LEU A 236 7.97 -19.36 7.06
N ARG A 237 7.88 -20.04 8.22
CA ARG A 237 8.88 -19.90 9.29
C ARG A 237 10.23 -20.49 8.92
N SER A 238 10.27 -21.62 8.20
CA SER A 238 11.52 -22.19 7.68
C SER A 238 12.15 -21.23 6.69
N ARG A 239 11.36 -20.77 5.72
CA ARG A 239 11.80 -19.87 4.67
C ARG A 239 12.34 -18.54 5.21
N TYR A 240 11.65 -17.97 6.20
CA TYR A 240 12.14 -16.78 6.92
C TYR A 240 13.49 -17.03 7.61
N ARG A 241 13.72 -18.21 8.20
CA ARG A 241 15.00 -18.53 8.86
C ARG A 241 16.14 -18.64 7.85
N GLU A 242 15.90 -19.27 6.71
CA GLU A 242 16.87 -19.34 5.60
C GLU A 242 17.27 -17.94 5.14
N LEU A 243 16.27 -17.09 4.84
CA LEU A 243 16.51 -15.73 4.37
C LEU A 243 17.17 -14.86 5.45
N ARG A 244 16.87 -15.06 6.73
CA ARG A 244 17.51 -14.34 7.84
C ARG A 244 19.00 -14.67 7.99
N ALA A 245 19.45 -15.83 7.50
CA ALA A 245 20.88 -16.16 7.49
C ALA A 245 21.66 -15.34 6.44
N LEU A 246 20.97 -14.83 5.41
CA LEU A 246 21.57 -14.12 4.27
C LEU A 246 21.29 -12.61 4.28
N TYR A 247 20.17 -12.21 4.87
CA TYR A 247 19.64 -10.85 4.81
C TYR A 247 19.27 -10.31 6.19
N SER A 248 19.13 -8.98 6.28
CA SER A 248 18.60 -8.35 7.49
C SER A 248 17.22 -8.94 7.84
N PRO A 249 16.81 -8.95 9.13
CA PRO A 249 15.49 -9.42 9.52
C PRO A 249 14.33 -8.76 8.77
N ARG A 250 14.53 -7.52 8.28
CA ARG A 250 13.56 -6.76 7.51
C ARG A 250 13.49 -7.22 6.07
N LEU A 251 14.63 -7.30 5.38
CA LEU A 251 14.71 -7.80 4.01
C LEU A 251 14.19 -9.25 3.92
N ALA A 252 14.52 -10.09 4.90
CA ALA A 252 14.00 -11.45 4.96
C ALA A 252 12.47 -11.51 5.07
N ARG A 253 11.83 -10.64 5.88
CA ARG A 253 10.36 -10.57 5.96
C ARG A 253 9.74 -10.11 4.64
N LYS A 254 10.38 -9.13 4.00
CA LYS A 254 9.93 -8.56 2.73
C LYS A 254 9.95 -9.61 1.63
N LEU A 255 11.05 -10.36 1.50
CA LEU A 255 11.16 -11.46 0.53
C LEU A 255 10.11 -12.56 0.75
N VAL A 256 9.85 -12.96 2.01
CA VAL A 256 8.75 -13.91 2.30
C VAL A 256 7.38 -13.33 1.93
N ALA A 257 7.18 -12.03 2.13
CA ALA A 257 5.93 -11.38 1.77
C ALA A 257 5.75 -11.29 0.25
N ASP A 258 6.82 -11.00 -0.50
CA ASP A 258 6.85 -11.02 -1.97
C ASP A 258 6.52 -12.41 -2.50
N GLU A 259 7.09 -13.48 -1.91
CA GLU A 259 6.78 -14.88 -2.24
C GLU A 259 5.29 -15.24 -2.01
N GLN A 260 4.56 -14.44 -1.21
CA GLN A 260 3.14 -14.63 -0.88
C GLN A 260 2.23 -13.58 -1.52
N ALA A 261 2.73 -12.74 -2.43
CA ALA A 261 1.99 -11.63 -3.02
C ALA A 261 0.66 -12.07 -3.67
N ASN A 262 0.60 -13.28 -4.24
CA ASN A 262 -0.63 -13.84 -4.81
C ASN A 262 -1.79 -13.97 -3.80
N LEU A 263 -1.50 -14.03 -2.49
CA LEU A 263 -2.50 -14.10 -1.44
C LEU A 263 -3.18 -12.74 -1.15
N ILE A 264 -2.63 -11.62 -1.61
CA ILE A 264 -3.20 -10.28 -1.39
C ILE A 264 -4.65 -10.21 -1.91
N SER A 265 -4.91 -10.84 -3.04
CA SER A 265 -6.23 -10.91 -3.64
C SER A 265 -7.25 -11.73 -2.82
N ASN A 266 -6.84 -12.54 -1.83
CA ASN A 266 -7.76 -13.26 -0.92
C ASN A 266 -8.28 -12.38 0.22
N VAL A 267 -7.60 -11.29 0.53
CA VAL A 267 -7.95 -10.42 1.66
C VAL A 267 -9.35 -9.86 1.45
N ASP A 268 -10.20 -9.96 2.47
CA ASP A 268 -11.56 -9.42 2.43
C ASP A 268 -12.08 -9.13 3.85
N THR A 269 -11.64 -8.01 4.38
CA THR A 269 -11.86 -7.65 5.80
C THR A 269 -12.94 -6.59 5.93
N ALA A 270 -13.72 -6.59 7.01
CA ALA A 270 -14.69 -5.52 7.30
C ALA A 270 -14.09 -4.38 8.14
N SER A 271 -12.77 -4.36 8.33
CA SER A 271 -12.08 -3.31 9.08
C SER A 271 -10.81 -2.86 8.36
N ALA A 272 -10.34 -1.67 8.68
CA ALA A 272 -9.08 -1.12 8.19
C ALA A 272 -8.33 -0.47 9.35
N ARG A 273 -7.00 -0.50 9.30
CA ARG A 273 -6.16 0.09 10.35
C ARG A 273 -5.48 1.34 9.81
N ILE A 274 -5.82 2.50 10.35
CA ILE A 274 -4.95 3.69 10.26
C ILE A 274 -3.71 3.38 11.12
N ALA A 275 -2.64 2.95 10.46
CA ALA A 275 -1.45 2.42 11.13
C ALA A 275 -0.45 3.52 11.47
N ARG A 276 -0.47 4.62 10.70
CA ARG A 276 0.47 5.71 10.83
C ARG A 276 -0.15 7.00 10.35
N VAL A 277 0.12 8.09 11.07
CA VAL A 277 -0.18 9.46 10.65
C VAL A 277 1.09 10.26 10.93
N VAL A 278 1.69 10.84 9.90
CA VAL A 278 2.88 11.67 10.03
C VAL A 278 2.59 13.02 9.40
N VAL A 279 2.96 14.07 10.12
CA VAL A 279 2.83 15.46 9.67
C VAL A 279 4.19 16.12 9.82
N HIS A 280 4.57 16.86 8.79
CA HIS A 280 5.79 17.66 8.77
C HIS A 280 5.82 18.59 10.01
N PRO A 281 6.97 18.72 10.70
CA PRO A 281 7.06 19.46 11.97
C PRO A 281 6.38 20.84 11.96
N ASP A 282 6.61 21.61 10.91
CA ASP A 282 6.08 22.99 10.77
C ASP A 282 4.55 23.06 10.71
N PHE A 283 3.89 21.97 10.31
CA PHE A 283 2.43 21.90 10.13
C PHE A 283 1.72 21.15 11.26
N ARG A 284 2.45 20.65 12.27
CA ARG A 284 1.86 19.88 13.39
C ARG A 284 0.92 20.73 14.24
N GLY A 285 1.29 21.99 14.48
CA GLY A 285 0.46 22.95 15.23
C GLY A 285 -0.80 23.40 14.48
N ASP A 286 -0.87 23.12 13.18
CA ASP A 286 -1.96 23.62 12.34
C ASP A 286 -3.20 22.73 12.30
N GLY A 287 -3.19 21.60 13.00
CA GLY A 287 -4.30 20.65 12.95
C GLY A 287 -4.36 19.84 11.66
N VAL A 288 -3.30 19.85 10.85
CA VAL A 288 -3.16 19.01 9.64
C VAL A 288 -3.31 17.52 9.97
N GLY A 289 -2.88 17.10 11.17
CA GLY A 289 -3.08 15.71 11.61
C GLY A 289 -4.55 15.30 11.72
N VAL A 290 -5.42 16.20 12.20
CA VAL A 290 -6.87 15.96 12.28
C VAL A 290 -7.47 15.91 10.88
N LEU A 291 -7.05 16.83 10.00
CA LEU A 291 -7.46 16.81 8.59
C LEU A 291 -7.05 15.51 7.91
N ALA A 292 -5.82 15.04 8.14
CA ALA A 292 -5.29 13.80 7.57
C ALA A 292 -6.12 12.58 7.97
N VAL A 293 -6.47 12.46 9.25
CA VAL A 293 -7.35 11.39 9.74
C VAL A 293 -8.73 11.49 9.13
N ARG A 294 -9.33 12.68 9.06
CA ARG A 294 -10.65 12.88 8.44
C ARG A 294 -10.64 12.47 6.96
N ALA A 295 -9.65 12.92 6.21
CA ALA A 295 -9.49 12.58 4.80
C ALA A 295 -9.28 11.06 4.61
N ALA A 296 -8.52 10.41 5.50
CA ALA A 296 -8.33 8.97 5.47
C ALA A 296 -9.62 8.20 5.75
N VAL A 297 -10.45 8.66 6.70
CA VAL A 297 -11.77 8.03 6.96
C VAL A 297 -12.68 8.15 5.74
N GLU A 298 -12.75 9.31 5.10
CA GLU A 298 -13.52 9.49 3.86
C GLU A 298 -13.00 8.60 2.73
N TRP A 299 -11.68 8.52 2.57
CA TRP A 299 -11.04 7.64 1.58
C TRP A 299 -11.37 6.17 1.83
N ILE A 300 -11.27 5.71 3.08
CA ILE A 300 -11.63 4.34 3.50
C ILE A 300 -13.11 4.06 3.22
N GLN A 301 -14.01 4.97 3.57
CA GLN A 301 -15.46 4.78 3.36
C GLN A 301 -15.82 4.71 1.87
N GLN A 302 -15.25 5.61 1.05
CA GLN A 302 -15.58 5.70 -0.37
C GLN A 302 -14.93 4.58 -1.20
N ARG A 303 -13.69 4.21 -0.87
CA ARG A 303 -12.86 3.32 -1.69
C ARG A 303 -12.63 1.95 -1.05
N ARG A 304 -13.09 1.74 0.19
CA ARG A 304 -12.98 0.47 0.94
C ARG A 304 -11.55 -0.04 1.05
N ILE A 305 -10.67 0.89 1.37
CA ILE A 305 -9.22 0.69 1.45
C ILE A 305 -8.90 -0.23 2.63
N PRO A 306 -7.91 -1.13 2.48
CA PRO A 306 -6.97 -1.21 1.35
C PRO A 306 -7.38 -2.06 0.14
N GLU A 307 -8.29 -3.02 0.31
CA GLU A 307 -8.56 -4.08 -0.68
C GLU A 307 -9.66 -3.76 -1.69
N MET A 308 -10.44 -2.70 -1.45
CA MET A 308 -11.54 -2.26 -2.31
C MET A 308 -12.64 -3.33 -2.45
N LYS A 309 -13.06 -3.92 -1.32
CA LYS A 309 -14.04 -5.03 -1.25
C LYS A 309 -15.17 -4.76 -0.24
N ARG A 310 -15.12 -5.36 0.95
CA ARG A 310 -16.11 -5.15 2.02
C ARG A 310 -16.07 -3.73 2.56
N ARG A 311 -17.24 -3.26 3.00
CA ARG A 311 -17.39 -1.97 3.69
C ARG A 311 -16.62 -2.01 5.02
N LYS A 312 -16.11 -0.85 5.43
CA LYS A 312 -15.25 -0.65 6.60
C LYS A 312 -15.94 0.18 7.65
#